data_AF-H9EYB2-F1
#
_entry.id   AF-H9EYB2-F1
#
_cell.length_a   1.000
_cell.length_b   1.000
_cell.length_c   1.000
_cell.angle_alpha   90.00
_cell.angle_beta   90.00
_cell.angle_gamma   90.00
#
_symmetry.space_group_name_H-M   'P 1'
#
loop_
_entity.id
_entity.type
_entity.pdbx_description
1 polymer ?
#
loop_
_entity_poly.entity_id
_entity_poly.type
_entity_poly.pdbx_seq_one_letter_code
_entity_poly.pdbx_strand_id
1 'polypeptide(L)'
;MSGPRALLAALWALEAARATALRIGAFNIQSFGDSKVSDPACGSIIAKILAGYDLALVQEVRDPDLSAVSTLMEQINRVSEHEYSFVSSQPLGRDQYKEMYLFVYRKDAVSVVDTYQYPDPEDVFSREPFVVKFSA
;
A
#
# COMPACT_ATOMS: atom_id res chain seq x y z
N MET A 1 -7.86 -37.26 -32.70
CA MET A 1 -8.83 -37.01 -31.61
C MET A 1 -8.06 -36.61 -30.36
N SER A 2 -7.86 -35.31 -30.12
CA SER A 2 -7.27 -34.85 -28.85
C SER A 2 -8.27 -35.11 -27.73
N GLY A 3 -7.98 -36.08 -26.87
CA GLY A 3 -8.88 -36.50 -25.80
C GLY A 3 -9.09 -35.42 -24.72
N PRO A 4 -10.09 -35.60 -23.83
CA PRO A 4 -10.44 -34.64 -22.79
C PRO A 4 -9.27 -34.23 -21.88
N ARG A 5 -8.25 -35.08 -21.74
CA ARG A 5 -7.01 -34.79 -20.98
C ARG A 5 -6.18 -33.64 -21.56
N ALA A 6 -6.14 -33.49 -22.89
CA ALA A 6 -5.40 -32.39 -23.52
C ALA A 6 -6.11 -31.05 -23.30
N LEU A 7 -7.44 -31.05 -23.29
CA LEU A 7 -8.28 -29.89 -22.96
C LEU A 7 -8.13 -29.48 -21.50
N LEU A 8 -8.12 -30.44 -20.58
CA LEU A 8 -7.87 -30.20 -19.15
C LEU A 8 -6.47 -29.61 -18.90
N ALA A 9 -5.44 -30.15 -19.55
CA ALA A 9 -4.09 -29.62 -19.45
C ALA A 9 -3.98 -28.19 -20.03
N ALA A 10 -4.66 -27.92 -21.14
CA ALA A 10 -4.71 -26.58 -21.74
C ALA A 10 -5.46 -25.57 -20.85
N LEU A 11 -6.58 -25.97 -20.22
CA LEU A 11 -7.29 -25.13 -19.26
C LEU A 11 -6.44 -24.82 -18.03
N TRP A 12 -5.75 -25.82 -17.49
CA TRP A 12 -4.83 -25.65 -16.35
C TRP A 12 -3.68 -24.68 -16.70
N ALA A 13 -3.10 -24.83 -17.88
CA ALA A 13 -2.05 -23.94 -18.36
C ALA A 13 -2.58 -22.51 -18.56
N LEU A 14 -3.82 -22.35 -19.01
CA LEU A 14 -4.45 -21.04 -19.21
C LEU A 14 -4.82 -20.35 -17.89
N GLU A 15 -5.28 -21.10 -16.88
CA GLU A 15 -5.45 -20.57 -15.52
C GLU A 15 -4.11 -20.20 -14.89
N ALA A 16 -3.10 -21.06 -15.03
CA ALA A 16 -1.75 -20.79 -14.51
C ALA A 16 -1.08 -19.60 -15.21
N ALA A 17 -1.38 -19.38 -16.49
CA ALA A 17 -0.88 -18.25 -17.28
C ALA A 17 -1.73 -16.98 -17.12
N ARG A 18 -2.78 -17.00 -16.27
CA ARG A 18 -3.61 -15.82 -16.05
C ARG A 18 -2.81 -14.80 -15.25
N ALA A 19 -2.18 -13.87 -15.96
CA ALA A 19 -1.62 -12.68 -15.35
C ALA A 19 -2.76 -11.89 -14.69
N THR A 20 -2.79 -11.88 -13.36
CA THR A 20 -3.66 -11.00 -12.60
C THR A 20 -3.12 -9.58 -12.74
N ALA A 21 -3.97 -8.65 -13.17
CA ALA A 21 -3.59 -7.25 -13.25
C ALA A 21 -3.37 -6.72 -11.83
N LEU A 22 -2.23 -6.06 -11.59
CA LEU A 22 -1.98 -5.35 -10.33
C LEU A 22 -2.97 -4.21 -10.15
N ARG A 23 -3.65 -4.21 -9.01
CA ARG A 23 -4.54 -3.13 -8.60
C ARG A 23 -3.76 -2.14 -7.74
N ILE A 24 -3.47 -0.99 -8.33
CA ILE A 24 -2.71 0.10 -7.69
C ILE A 24 -3.66 1.26 -7.37
N GLY A 25 -3.53 1.85 -6.18
CA GLY A 25 -4.37 2.95 -5.72
C GLY A 25 -3.59 4.07 -5.02
N ALA A 26 -4.20 5.25 -4.93
CA ALA A 26 -3.73 6.33 -4.09
C ALA A 26 -4.92 6.92 -3.33
N PHE A 27 -4.77 7.10 -2.02
CA PHE A 27 -5.83 7.53 -1.12
C PHE A 27 -5.30 8.60 -0.17
N ASN A 28 -5.78 9.82 -0.31
CA ASN A 28 -5.59 10.84 0.72
C ASN A 28 -6.62 10.58 1.83
N ILE A 29 -6.13 10.27 3.03
CA ILE A 29 -6.96 10.08 4.22
C ILE A 29 -6.73 11.26 5.14
N GLN A 30 -7.69 12.20 5.14
CA GLN A 30 -7.58 13.46 5.86
C GLN A 30 -7.01 13.29 7.27
N SER A 31 -5.85 13.89 7.56
CA SER A 31 -5.18 13.79 8.87
C SER A 31 -5.20 12.38 9.48
N PHE A 32 -4.72 11.38 8.74
CA PHE A 32 -4.63 10.01 9.23
C PHE A 32 -3.64 9.92 10.39
N GLY A 33 -4.02 9.21 11.46
CA GLY A 33 -3.24 9.07 12.69
C GLY A 33 -4.05 8.31 13.75
N ASP A 34 -3.58 8.30 15.00
CA ASP A 34 -4.11 7.45 16.07
C ASP A 34 -5.62 7.58 16.28
N SER A 35 -6.12 8.81 16.35
CA SER A 35 -7.54 9.06 16.58
C SER A 35 -8.41 8.50 15.46
N LYS A 36 -7.90 8.46 14.22
CA LYS A 36 -8.66 8.01 13.04
C LYS A 36 -8.64 6.50 12.90
N VAL A 37 -7.49 5.86 13.13
CA VAL A 37 -7.37 4.40 13.05
C VAL A 37 -8.03 3.69 14.25
N SER A 38 -8.08 4.36 15.41
CA SER A 38 -8.72 3.83 16.62
C SER A 38 -10.25 3.96 16.61
N ASP A 39 -10.82 4.81 15.76
CA ASP A 39 -12.27 4.86 15.57
C ASP A 39 -12.75 3.56 14.89
N PRO A 40 -13.59 2.73 15.55
CA PRO A 40 -13.92 1.40 15.03
C PRO A 40 -14.63 1.42 13.67
N ALA A 41 -15.42 2.46 13.40
CA ALA A 41 -16.15 2.59 12.13
C ALA A 41 -15.19 3.03 11.01
N CYS A 42 -14.41 4.09 11.25
CA CYS A 42 -13.50 4.67 10.28
C CYS A 42 -12.32 3.74 9.98
N GLY A 43 -11.61 3.26 11.02
CA GLY A 43 -10.46 2.37 10.88
C GLY A 43 -10.81 1.08 10.13
N SER A 44 -11.95 0.45 10.47
CA SER A 44 -12.38 -0.77 9.78
C SER A 44 -12.74 -0.54 8.30
N ILE A 45 -13.30 0.62 7.95
CA ILE A 45 -13.57 0.99 6.55
C ILE A 45 -12.25 1.24 5.80
N ILE A 46 -11.32 1.99 6.39
CA ILE A 46 -10.00 2.27 5.80
C ILE A 46 -9.26 0.95 5.52
N ALA A 47 -9.21 0.04 6.50
CA ALA A 47 -8.55 -1.26 6.34
C ALA A 47 -9.17 -2.08 5.19
N LYS A 48 -10.51 -2.11 5.08
CA LYS A 48 -11.21 -2.81 3.99
C LYS A 48 -10.95 -2.17 2.62
N ILE A 49 -10.86 -0.85 2.54
CA ILE A 49 -10.52 -0.15 1.29
C ILE A 49 -9.10 -0.54 0.87
N LEU A 50 -8.13 -0.47 1.77
CA LEU A 50 -6.72 -0.73 1.47
C LEU A 50 -6.44 -2.21 1.17
N ALA A 51 -7.12 -3.14 1.84
CA ALA A 51 -7.05 -4.57 1.55
C ALA A 51 -7.56 -4.95 0.14
N GLY A 52 -8.22 -4.02 -0.56
CA GLY A 52 -8.68 -4.19 -1.93
C GLY A 52 -7.63 -3.89 -3.00
N TYR A 53 -6.41 -3.47 -2.64
CA TYR A 53 -5.33 -3.08 -3.57
C TYR A 53 -4.09 -3.95 -3.35
N ASP A 54 -3.37 -4.29 -4.42
CA ASP A 54 -2.06 -4.95 -4.30
C ASP A 54 -0.99 -3.96 -3.81
N LEU A 55 -1.14 -2.68 -4.17
CA LEU A 55 -0.28 -1.57 -3.78
C LEU A 55 -1.12 -0.29 -3.63
N ALA A 56 -1.06 0.36 -2.49
CA ALA A 56 -1.76 1.62 -2.24
C ALA A 56 -0.83 2.66 -1.61
N LEU A 57 -0.87 3.89 -2.15
CA LEU A 57 -0.29 5.07 -1.51
C LEU A 57 -1.33 5.69 -0.57
N VAL A 58 -0.97 5.91 0.68
CA VAL A 58 -1.73 6.69 1.66
C VAL A 58 -1.02 8.03 1.89
N GLN A 59 -1.77 9.11 1.80
CA GLN A 59 -1.31 10.49 2.00
C GLN A 59 -1.99 11.11 3.23
N GLU A 60 -1.46 12.25 3.70
CA GLU A 60 -1.86 12.91 4.95
C GLU A 60 -1.65 12.06 6.22
N VAL A 61 -0.65 11.18 6.21
CA VAL A 61 -0.28 10.39 7.39
C VAL A 61 0.46 11.28 8.40
N ARG A 62 -0.08 11.41 9.60
CA ARG A 62 0.46 12.22 10.70
C ARG A 62 0.78 11.30 11.88
N ASP A 63 1.81 10.50 11.71
CA ASP A 63 2.13 9.40 12.60
C ASP A 63 3.65 9.16 12.68
N PRO A 64 4.42 10.09 13.27
CA PRO A 64 5.89 10.05 13.24
C PRO A 64 6.48 8.87 14.03
N ASP A 65 5.74 8.27 14.96
CA ASP A 65 6.15 7.09 15.73
C ASP A 65 5.61 5.77 15.17
N LEU A 66 4.89 5.82 14.04
CA LEU A 66 4.30 4.68 13.33
C LEU A 66 3.27 3.89 14.14
N SER A 67 2.72 4.46 15.22
CA SER A 67 1.75 3.76 16.07
C SER A 67 0.40 3.57 15.37
N ALA A 68 -0.07 4.57 14.62
CA ALA A 68 -1.28 4.47 13.82
C ALA A 68 -1.10 3.53 12.62
N VAL A 69 0.07 3.57 11.97
CA VAL A 69 0.45 2.69 10.86
C VAL A 69 0.50 1.24 11.34
N SER A 70 1.13 0.96 12.48
CA SER A 70 1.14 -0.38 13.08
C SER A 70 -0.27 -0.91 13.31
N THR A 71 -1.15 -0.08 13.91
CA THR A 71 -2.55 -0.42 14.14
C THR A 71 -3.29 -0.70 12.82
N LEU A 72 -3.05 0.10 11.79
CA LEU A 72 -3.65 -0.09 10.47
C LEU A 72 -3.21 -1.42 9.83
N MET A 73 -1.92 -1.76 9.92
CA MET A 73 -1.39 -3.02 9.40
C MET A 73 -2.01 -4.23 10.08
N GLU A 74 -2.19 -4.18 11.40
CA GLU A 74 -2.92 -5.22 12.13
C GLU A 74 -4.36 -5.36 11.65
N GLN A 75 -5.06 -4.24 11.43
CA GLN A 75 -6.44 -4.24 10.95
C GLN A 75 -6.55 -4.81 9.52
N ILE A 76 -5.66 -4.41 8.61
CA ILE A 76 -5.60 -4.93 7.23
C ILE A 76 -5.33 -6.43 7.24
N ASN A 77 -4.29 -6.87 7.94
CA ASN A 77 -3.90 -8.28 8.02
C ASN A 77 -4.93 -9.15 8.75
N ARG A 78 -5.87 -8.56 9.51
CA ARG A 78 -6.99 -9.28 10.12
C ARG A 78 -8.15 -9.51 9.15
N VAL A 79 -8.38 -8.61 8.19
CA VAL A 79 -9.52 -8.68 7.26
C VAL A 79 -9.16 -9.26 5.88
N SER A 80 -7.85 -9.35 5.60
CA SER A 80 -7.31 -9.85 4.34
C SER A 80 -6.91 -11.33 4.43
N GLU A 81 -7.02 -12.05 3.32
CA GLU A 81 -6.43 -13.40 3.15
C GLU A 81 -4.93 -13.36 2.85
N HIS A 82 -4.42 -12.19 2.45
CA HIS A 82 -3.02 -11.95 2.14
C HIS A 82 -2.31 -11.16 3.24
N GLU A 83 -0.99 -11.35 3.32
CA GLU A 83 -0.12 -10.59 4.21
C GLU A 83 0.32 -9.27 3.55
N TYR A 84 0.07 -8.16 4.23
CA TYR A 84 0.47 -6.81 3.84
C TYR A 84 1.66 -6.33 4.66
N SER A 85 2.50 -5.53 4.01
CA SER A 85 3.58 -4.77 4.61
C SER A 85 3.51 -3.31 4.16
N PHE A 86 4.42 -2.48 4.65
CA PHE A 86 4.45 -1.07 4.31
C PHE A 86 5.86 -0.52 4.21
N VAL A 87 5.99 0.63 3.54
CA VAL A 87 7.16 1.48 3.57
C VAL A 87 6.72 2.94 3.62
N SER A 88 7.35 3.74 4.46
CA SER A 88 6.98 5.14 4.69
C SER A 88 8.14 6.10 4.42
N SER A 89 7.79 7.36 4.13
CA SER A 89 8.74 8.46 4.13
C SER A 89 9.08 8.89 5.56
N GLN A 90 10.05 9.81 5.69
CA GLN A 90 10.18 10.62 6.90
C GLN A 90 9.01 11.62 6.99
N PRO A 91 8.78 12.28 8.14
CA PRO A 91 7.87 13.42 8.23
C PRO A 91 8.36 14.59 7.37
N LEU A 92 7.54 15.03 6.42
CA LEU A 92 7.82 16.11 5.45
C LEU A 92 6.93 17.33 5.75
N GLY A 93 7.27 18.51 5.23
CA GLY A 93 6.55 19.76 5.48
C GLY A 93 7.53 20.91 5.75
N ARG A 94 7.15 22.16 5.48
CA ARG A 94 8.03 23.33 5.76
C ARG A 94 8.00 23.76 7.22
N ASP A 95 6.85 23.60 7.85
CA ASP A 95 6.50 24.18 9.14
C ASP A 95 6.18 23.08 10.17
N GLN A 96 5.55 23.41 11.29
CA GLN A 96 5.26 22.44 12.37
C GLN A 96 4.30 21.32 11.92
N TYR A 97 3.54 21.57 10.86
CA TYR A 97 2.59 20.61 10.32
C TYR A 97 3.29 19.64 9.36
N LYS A 98 3.64 18.45 9.87
CA LYS A 98 4.28 17.39 9.10
C LYS A 98 3.32 16.27 8.72
N GLU A 99 3.55 15.68 7.55
CA GLU A 99 2.87 14.48 7.05
C GLU A 99 3.89 13.53 6.43
N MET A 100 3.50 12.28 6.26
CA MET A 100 4.28 11.20 5.66
C MET A 100 3.52 10.63 4.46
N TYR A 101 4.28 10.10 3.52
CA TYR A 101 3.78 9.16 2.52
C TYR A 101 3.90 7.74 3.07
N LEU A 102 2.87 6.93 2.86
CA LEU A 102 2.84 5.53 3.27
C LEU A 102 2.43 4.66 2.09
N PHE A 103 3.32 3.80 1.61
CA PHE A 103 2.95 2.74 0.68
C PHE A 103 2.59 1.50 1.49
N VAL A 104 1.38 0.98 1.27
CA VAL A 104 0.90 -0.30 1.81
C VAL A 104 0.84 -1.29 0.65
N TYR A 105 1.42 -2.47 0.81
CA TYR A 105 1.55 -3.43 -0.29
C TYR A 105 1.42 -4.88 0.16
N ARG A 106 0.91 -5.73 -0.74
CA ARG A 106 0.74 -7.16 -0.53
C ARG A 106 2.07 -7.89 -0.80
N LYS A 107 2.56 -8.65 0.16
CA LYS A 107 3.92 -9.25 0.12
C LYS A 107 4.09 -10.34 -0.94
N ASP A 108 3.00 -10.97 -1.37
CA ASP A 108 2.96 -11.97 -2.44
C ASP A 108 2.68 -11.35 -3.83
N ALA A 109 2.42 -10.04 -3.92
CA ALA A 109 2.18 -9.33 -5.18
C ALA A 109 3.38 -8.50 -5.62
N VAL A 110 4.05 -7.83 -4.68
CA VAL A 110 5.19 -6.96 -4.97
C VAL A 110 6.21 -6.99 -3.83
N SER A 111 7.46 -6.67 -4.16
CA SER A 111 8.55 -6.45 -3.21
C SER A 111 9.19 -5.08 -3.42
N VAL A 112 9.60 -4.44 -2.32
CA VAL A 112 10.34 -3.18 -2.35
C VAL A 112 11.78 -3.48 -2.75
N VAL A 113 12.25 -2.84 -3.82
CA VAL A 113 13.62 -2.99 -4.34
C VAL A 113 14.52 -1.86 -3.84
N ASP A 114 14.01 -0.63 -3.86
CA ASP A 114 14.76 0.56 -3.48
C ASP A 114 13.82 1.71 -3.12
N THR A 115 14.31 2.67 -2.34
CA THR A 115 13.57 3.86 -1.94
C THR A 115 14.48 5.09 -1.93
N TYR A 116 13.93 6.24 -2.28
CA TYR A 116 14.59 7.51 -2.03
C TYR A 116 13.60 8.65 -1.88
N GLN A 117 14.05 9.71 -1.21
CA GLN A 117 13.34 10.99 -1.13
C GLN A 117 13.89 11.88 -2.25
N TYR A 118 13.03 12.44 -3.09
CA TYR A 118 13.47 13.31 -4.19
C TYR A 118 14.27 14.50 -3.63
N PRO A 119 15.52 14.73 -4.10
CA PRO A 119 16.31 15.88 -3.65
C PRO A 119 15.70 17.18 -4.17
N ASP A 120 15.29 18.06 -3.26
CA ASP A 120 14.63 19.33 -3.60
C ASP A 120 15.43 20.56 -3.11
N PRO A 121 16.62 20.83 -3.69
CA PRO A 121 17.46 21.95 -3.24
C PRO A 121 16.85 23.33 -3.51
N GLU A 122 15.87 23.41 -4.41
CA GLU A 122 15.15 24.64 -4.77
C GLU A 122 13.88 24.84 -3.92
N ASP A 123 13.58 23.93 -2.97
CA ASP A 123 12.38 23.94 -2.11
C ASP A 123 11.09 24.18 -2.93
N VAL A 124 10.93 23.42 -4.02
CA VAL A 124 9.76 23.50 -4.91
C VAL A 124 8.55 22.83 -4.27
N PHE A 125 8.76 21.75 -3.53
CA PHE A 125 7.72 20.95 -2.89
C PHE A 125 7.66 21.23 -1.38
N SER A 126 6.46 21.49 -0.87
CA SER A 126 6.26 21.54 0.60
C SER A 126 6.45 20.16 1.25
N ARG A 127 6.18 19.09 0.49
CA ARG A 127 6.42 17.70 0.85
C ARG A 127 7.09 17.04 -0.34
N GLU A 128 8.38 16.80 -0.21
CA GLU A 128 9.21 16.26 -1.28
C GLU A 128 8.65 14.88 -1.73
N PRO A 129 8.67 14.55 -3.03
CA PRO A 129 8.17 13.25 -3.50
C PRO A 129 8.93 12.05 -2.90
N PHE A 130 8.21 11.14 -2.26
CA PHE A 130 8.76 9.85 -1.82
C PHE A 130 8.65 8.82 -2.95
N VAL A 131 9.80 8.29 -3.39
CA VAL A 131 9.88 7.39 -4.53
C VAL A 131 10.21 5.98 -4.07
N VAL A 132 9.41 5.00 -4.49
CA VAL A 132 9.60 3.58 -4.17
C VAL A 132 9.62 2.77 -5.45
N LYS A 133 10.66 1.94 -5.61
CA LYS A 133 10.79 0.98 -6.71
C LYS A 133 10.25 -0.37 -6.26
N PHE A 134 9.27 -0.90 -6.97
CA PHE A 134 8.70 -2.23 -6.74
C PHE A 134 9.11 -3.22 -7.82
N SER A 135 9.27 -4.48 -7.45
CA SER A 135 9.26 -5.63 -8.37
C SER A 135 7.98 -6.42 -8.15
N ALA A 136 7.28 -6.73 -9.25
CA ALA A 136 6.13 -7.62 -9.29
C ALA A 136 6.53 -9.02 -9.75
#